data_AF-R1FNN1-F1
#
_entry.id   AF-R1FNN1-F1
#
_cell.length_a   1.000
_cell.length_b   1.000
_cell.length_c   1.000
_cell.angle_alpha   90.00
_cell.angle_beta   90.00
_cell.angle_gamma   90.00
#
_symmetry.space_group_name_H-M   'P 1'
#
loop_
_entity.id
_entity.type
_entity.pdbx_description
1 polymer ?
#
loop_
_entity_poly.entity_id
_entity_poly.type
_entity_poly.pdbx_seq_one_letter_code
_entity_poly.pdbx_strand_id
1 'polypeptide(L)'
;MAVDFPPRRLTVVVLTATRRRPERAPLLERAVRAAAAQRVSSATALEVLVLDDGPDAAGWPYVRAAVCGVDRARLCGADSAVAEGHVAVRYVAVPPDASGRVCLRLKRNLALELCSLSGTDAILFCDDDDWRSADAAQAQLDALARTGADACSVQYGLA
;
A
#
# COMPACT_ATOMS: atom_id res chain seq x y z
N MET A 1 -7.72 21.51 -6.23
CA MET A 1 -6.44 21.96 -5.63
C MET A 1 -5.34 21.25 -6.38
N ALA A 2 -4.31 21.95 -6.85
CA ALA A 2 -3.15 21.29 -7.45
C ALA A 2 -2.41 20.52 -6.34
N VAL A 3 -1.99 19.29 -6.61
CA VAL A 3 -1.14 18.52 -5.69
C VAL A 3 0.28 19.08 -5.81
N ASP A 4 0.85 19.52 -4.70
CA ASP A 4 2.26 19.89 -4.66
C ASP A 4 3.11 18.63 -4.84
N PHE A 5 4.06 18.66 -5.78
CA PHE A 5 5.00 17.56 -5.98
C PHE A 5 6.36 17.87 -5.32
N PRO A 6 6.97 16.90 -4.61
CA PRO A 6 6.43 15.56 -4.32
C PRO A 6 5.29 15.59 -3.29
N PRO A 7 4.36 14.62 -3.33
CA PRO A 7 3.29 14.54 -2.33
C PRO A 7 3.87 14.43 -0.92
N ARG A 8 3.21 15.04 0.06
CA ARG A 8 3.62 14.94 1.47
C ARG A 8 3.28 13.56 2.03
N ARG A 9 2.21 12.93 1.54
CA ARG A 9 1.80 11.57 1.95
C ARG A 9 1.38 10.72 0.76
N LEU A 10 2.01 9.54 0.63
CA LEU A 10 1.61 8.46 -0.26
C LEU A 10 1.00 7.31 0.56
N THR A 11 -0.19 6.85 0.17
CA THR A 11 -0.77 5.60 0.71
C THR A 11 -0.76 4.51 -0.36
N VAL A 12 -0.07 3.41 -0.06
CA VAL A 12 -0.13 2.17 -0.84
C VAL A 12 -1.26 1.31 -0.28
N VAL A 13 -2.32 1.13 -1.06
CA VAL A 13 -3.50 0.36 -0.69
C VAL A 13 -3.34 -1.07 -1.19
N VAL A 14 -3.30 -2.02 -0.26
CA VAL A 14 -3.28 -3.46 -0.54
C VAL A 14 -4.66 -4.04 -0.31
N LEU A 15 -5.26 -4.61 -1.34
CA LEU A 15 -6.58 -5.25 -1.28
C LEU A 15 -6.41 -6.76 -1.24
N THR A 16 -6.95 -7.41 -0.21
CA THR A 16 -6.80 -8.87 -0.03
C THR A 16 -8.11 -9.52 0.38
N ALA A 17 -8.26 -10.81 0.08
CA ALA A 17 -9.47 -11.59 0.40
C ALA A 17 -9.11 -12.89 1.12
N THR A 18 -8.31 -12.80 2.19
CA THR A 18 -7.68 -13.96 2.84
C THR A 18 -8.68 -15.03 3.25
N ARG A 19 -9.87 -14.62 3.73
CA ARG A 19 -10.96 -15.54 4.09
C ARG A 19 -11.48 -16.37 2.91
N ARG A 20 -11.55 -15.77 1.71
CA ARG A 20 -12.04 -16.44 0.49
C ARG A 20 -10.94 -17.15 -0.28
N ARG A 21 -9.70 -16.69 -0.12
CA ARG A 21 -8.51 -17.15 -0.83
C ARG A 21 -7.36 -17.37 0.16
N PRO A 22 -7.50 -18.33 1.10
CA PRO A 22 -6.46 -18.58 2.12
C PRO A 22 -5.11 -18.96 1.49
N GLU A 23 -5.12 -19.52 0.28
CA GLU A 23 -3.92 -19.83 -0.48
C GLU A 23 -3.07 -18.59 -0.84
N ARG A 24 -3.67 -17.39 -0.82
CA ARG A 24 -2.99 -16.12 -1.09
C ARG A 24 -2.36 -15.48 0.14
N ALA A 25 -2.61 -16.01 1.34
CA ALA A 25 -2.12 -15.40 2.57
C ALA A 25 -0.57 -15.23 2.63
N PRO A 26 0.25 -16.17 2.12
CA PRO A 26 1.69 -15.94 2.00
C PRO A 26 2.07 -14.84 1.00
N LEU A 27 1.26 -14.62 -0.04
CA LEU A 27 1.46 -13.54 -1.00
C LEU A 27 1.17 -12.18 -0.36
N LEU A 28 0.14 -12.10 0.49
CA LEU A 28 -0.19 -10.91 1.27
C LEU A 28 1.01 -10.43 2.11
N GLU A 29 1.70 -11.33 2.82
CA GLU A 29 2.91 -10.96 3.56
C GLU A 29 3.95 -10.30 2.64
N ARG A 30 4.19 -10.92 1.48
CA ARG A 30 5.17 -10.46 0.50
C ARG A 30 4.78 -9.12 -0.12
N ALA A 31 3.50 -8.94 -0.46
CA ALA A 31 2.93 -7.71 -0.99
C ALA A 31 3.04 -6.56 0.02
N VAL A 32 2.71 -6.81 1.30
CA VAL A 32 2.85 -5.80 2.36
C VAL A 32 4.32 -5.44 2.60
N ARG A 33 5.24 -6.41 2.58
CA ARG A 33 6.69 -6.13 2.66
C ARG A 33 7.14 -5.27 1.48
N ALA A 34 6.71 -5.59 0.25
CA ALA A 34 7.07 -4.84 -0.95
C ALA A 34 6.48 -3.42 -0.95
N ALA A 35 5.25 -3.25 -0.44
CA ALA A 35 4.61 -1.95 -0.26
C ALA A 35 5.35 -1.10 0.78
N ALA A 36 5.73 -1.70 1.91
CA ALA A 36 6.48 -1.02 2.96
C ALA A 36 7.93 -0.70 2.56
N ALA A 37 8.49 -1.43 1.60
CA ALA A 37 9.84 -1.23 1.06
C ALA A 37 9.89 -0.28 -0.14
N GLN A 38 8.77 0.35 -0.52
CA GLN A 38 8.79 1.35 -1.59
C GLN A 38 9.72 2.50 -1.21
N ARG A 39 10.69 2.79 -2.08
CA ARG A 39 11.56 3.95 -1.96
C ARG A 39 10.82 5.14 -2.54
N VAL A 40 10.63 6.15 -1.71
CA VAL A 40 10.07 7.44 -2.09
C VAL A 40 10.97 8.55 -1.59
N SER A 41 10.79 9.76 -2.12
CA SER A 41 11.45 10.97 -1.62
C SER A 41 11.36 11.07 -0.09
N SER A 42 12.42 11.56 0.56
CA SER A 42 12.43 11.79 2.01
C SER A 42 11.39 12.83 2.47
N ALA A 43 10.88 13.64 1.55
CA ALA A 43 9.78 14.57 1.80
C ALA A 43 8.39 13.91 1.79
N THR A 44 8.28 12.64 1.39
CA THR A 44 7.03 11.89 1.28
C THR A 44 6.92 10.87 2.41
N ALA A 45 5.90 11.01 3.26
CA ALA A 45 5.53 9.99 4.24
C ALA A 45 4.83 8.82 3.54
N LEU A 46 5.18 7.58 3.91
CA LEU A 46 4.60 6.36 3.35
C LEU A 46 3.63 5.70 4.32
N GLU A 47 2.46 5.32 3.83
CA GLU A 47 1.50 4.47 4.54
C GLU A 47 1.17 3.24 3.71
N VAL A 48 1.07 2.08 4.35
CA VAL A 48 0.46 0.88 3.77
C VAL A 48 -0.91 0.67 4.40
N LEU A 49 -1.96 0.73 3.60
CA LEU A 49 -3.33 0.47 4.02
C LEU A 49 -3.76 -0.90 3.49
N VAL A 50 -3.95 -1.87 4.38
CA VAL A 50 -4.43 -3.21 4.03
C VAL A 50 -5.93 -3.30 4.31
N LEU A 51 -6.72 -3.64 3.28
CA LEU A 51 -8.14 -3.96 3.44
C LEU A 51 -8.36 -5.45 3.14
N ASP A 52 -8.74 -6.18 4.18
CA ASP A 52 -8.97 -7.63 4.14
C ASP A 52 -10.45 -7.96 4.30
N ASP A 53 -10.82 -9.16 3.85
CA ASP A 53 -12.14 -9.70 4.06
C ASP A 53 -12.30 -10.09 5.54
N GLY A 54 -13.09 -9.32 6.28
CA GLY A 54 -13.41 -9.57 7.68
C GLY A 54 -14.62 -10.50 7.87
N PRO A 55 -15.11 -10.65 9.12
CA PRO A 55 -14.66 -9.96 10.34
C PRO A 55 -13.56 -10.69 11.13
N ASP A 56 -13.17 -11.89 10.73
CA ASP A 56 -12.19 -12.73 11.46
C ASP A 56 -10.74 -12.24 11.36
N ALA A 57 -10.48 -11.23 10.54
CA ALA A 57 -9.16 -10.66 10.32
C ALA A 57 -8.11 -11.72 9.90
N ALA A 58 -8.50 -12.67 9.04
CA ALA A 58 -7.68 -13.81 8.66
C ALA A 58 -6.29 -13.44 8.09
N GLY A 59 -6.15 -12.26 7.47
CA GLY A 59 -4.89 -11.73 6.95
C GLY A 59 -3.98 -11.08 8.00
N TRP A 60 -4.50 -10.73 9.18
CA TRP A 60 -3.73 -10.01 10.20
C TRP A 60 -2.43 -10.70 10.62
N PRO A 61 -2.36 -12.02 10.84
CA PRO A 61 -1.10 -12.70 11.17
C PRO A 61 0.01 -12.47 10.13
N TYR A 62 -0.34 -12.42 8.85
CA TYR A 62 0.58 -12.23 7.73
C TYR A 62 1.03 -10.78 7.61
N VAL A 63 0.11 -9.83 7.81
CA VAL A 63 0.43 -8.40 7.89
C VAL A 63 1.35 -8.14 9.08
N ARG A 64 1.06 -8.74 10.23
CA ARG A 64 1.91 -8.66 11.43
C ARG A 64 3.30 -9.23 11.18
N ALA A 65 3.41 -10.40 10.55
CA ALA A 65 4.70 -10.98 10.20
C ALA A 65 5.50 -10.07 9.25
N ALA A 66 4.82 -9.46 8.26
CA ALA A 66 5.42 -8.52 7.33
C ALA A 66 6.05 -7.30 8.01
N VAL A 67 5.48 -6.82 9.13
CA VAL A 67 5.97 -5.63 9.85
C VAL A 67 6.88 -5.95 11.03
N CYS A 68 6.66 -7.06 11.75
CA CYS A 68 7.42 -7.41 12.96
C CYS A 68 8.77 -8.11 12.66
N GLY A 69 9.00 -8.56 11.42
CA GLY A 69 10.25 -9.20 11.00
C GLY A 69 11.24 -8.26 10.30
N VAL A 70 10.95 -6.96 10.28
CA VAL A 70 11.78 -5.99 9.56
C VAL A 70 12.57 -5.18 10.57
N ASP A 71 13.88 -5.43 10.60
CA ASP A 71 14.82 -4.50 11.17
C ASP A 71 14.59 -3.15 10.46
N ARG A 72 14.02 -2.16 11.16
CA ARG A 72 13.66 -0.86 10.55
C ARG A 72 14.87 -0.21 9.89
N ALA A 73 16.08 -0.58 10.31
CA ALA A 73 17.35 -0.18 9.73
C ALA A 73 17.67 -0.82 8.36
N ARG A 74 17.01 -1.91 7.94
CA ARG A 74 17.23 -2.59 6.64
C ARG A 74 16.29 -2.14 5.52
N LEU A 75 15.16 -1.49 5.82
CA LEU A 75 14.28 -0.88 4.80
C LEU A 75 14.86 0.42 4.26
N CYS A 76 15.51 1.18 5.14
CA CYS A 76 16.30 2.33 4.78
C CYS A 76 17.66 1.81 4.31
N GLY A 77 17.99 1.93 3.02
CA GLY A 77 19.36 1.68 2.56
C GLY A 77 20.35 2.43 3.46
N ALA A 78 21.50 1.81 3.71
CA ALA A 78 22.49 2.13 4.74
C ALA A 78 23.10 3.56 4.72
N ASP A 79 22.56 4.50 3.96
CA ASP A 79 23.04 5.88 3.85
C ASP A 79 21.97 6.95 4.12
N SER A 80 20.82 6.59 4.68
CA SER A 80 19.79 7.58 5.00
C SER A 80 19.63 7.70 6.52
N ALA A 81 20.04 8.85 7.05
CA ALA A 81 19.68 9.36 8.38
C ALA A 81 18.17 9.67 8.49
N VAL A 82 17.34 8.77 7.95
CA VAL A 82 15.89 8.80 7.92
C VAL A 82 15.46 7.76 8.96
N ALA A 83 15.88 8.05 10.19
CA ALA A 83 15.64 7.24 11.37
C ALA A 83 14.16 7.29 11.74
N GLU A 84 13.59 6.13 12.04
CA GLU A 84 12.49 5.97 12.99
C GLU A 84 11.18 6.74 12.68
N GLY A 85 10.44 6.36 11.64
CA GLY A 85 9.04 6.84 11.53
C GLY A 85 8.31 6.69 10.20
N HIS A 86 9.01 6.33 9.12
CA HIS A 86 8.54 6.67 7.77
C HIS A 86 7.46 5.77 7.16
N VAL A 87 7.14 4.63 7.76
CA VAL A 87 6.15 3.70 7.21
C VAL A 87 5.13 3.32 8.27
N ALA A 88 3.90 3.81 8.12
CA ALA A 88 2.76 3.37 8.93
C ALA A 88 2.05 2.21 8.22
N VAL A 89 1.63 1.18 8.98
CA VAL A 89 0.78 0.11 8.44
C VAL A 89 -0.55 0.14 9.16
N ARG A 90 -1.63 0.32 8.40
CA ARG A 90 -3.02 0.31 8.88
C ARG A 90 -3.73 -0.90 8.28
N TYR A 91 -4.37 -1.68 9.14
CA TYR A 91 -5.13 -2.86 8.74
C TYR A 91 -6.61 -2.66 9.03
N VAL A 92 -7.47 -2.98 8.07
CA VAL A 92 -8.92 -2.86 8.19
C VAL A 92 -9.57 -4.17 7.73
N ALA A 93 -10.22 -4.87 8.66
CA ALA A 93 -11.08 -6.01 8.35
C ALA A 93 -12.46 -5.48 7.93
N VAL A 94 -12.82 -5.68 6.67
CA VAL A 94 -14.08 -5.17 6.11
C VAL A 94 -15.18 -6.22 6.29
N PRO A 95 -16.27 -5.91 7.00
CA PRO A 95 -17.33 -6.88 7.24
C PRO A 95 -18.03 -7.28 5.93
N PRO A 96 -18.48 -8.53 5.80
CA PRO A 96 -19.23 -8.98 4.64
C PRO A 96 -20.65 -8.42 4.64
N ASP A 97 -21.25 -8.39 3.45
CA ASP A 97 -22.68 -8.16 3.29
C ASP A 97 -23.53 -9.34 3.82
N ALA A 98 -24.86 -9.23 3.70
CA ALA A 98 -25.79 -10.28 4.11
C ALA A 98 -25.58 -11.63 3.38
N SER A 99 -24.87 -11.64 2.25
CA SER A 99 -24.51 -12.85 1.50
C SER A 99 -23.15 -13.44 1.92
N GLY A 100 -22.52 -12.89 2.95
CA GLY A 100 -21.21 -13.32 3.43
C GLY A 100 -20.06 -12.88 2.52
N ARG A 101 -20.27 -11.90 1.63
CA ARG A 101 -19.28 -11.44 0.65
C ARG A 101 -18.80 -10.03 0.95
N VAL A 102 -17.50 -9.80 0.78
CA VAL A 102 -16.92 -8.45 0.75
C VAL A 102 -16.69 -8.08 -0.70
N CYS A 103 -17.33 -7.00 -1.15
CA CYS A 103 -17.18 -6.54 -2.53
C CYS A 103 -15.82 -5.83 -2.70
N LEU A 104 -15.06 -6.16 -3.76
CA LEU A 104 -13.80 -5.47 -4.06
C LEU A 104 -14.01 -3.97 -4.29
N ARG A 105 -15.13 -3.58 -4.93
CA ARG A 105 -15.48 -2.16 -5.13
C ARG A 105 -15.73 -1.44 -3.82
N LEU A 106 -16.35 -2.11 -2.84
CA LEU A 106 -16.54 -1.57 -1.50
C LEU A 106 -15.18 -1.27 -0.84
N LYS A 107 -14.22 -2.20 -0.92
CA LYS A 107 -12.87 -1.98 -0.36
C LYS A 107 -12.15 -0.81 -1.02
N ARG A 108 -12.26 -0.65 -2.35
CA ARG A 108 -11.70 0.52 -3.06
C ARG A 108 -12.31 1.83 -2.59
N ASN A 109 -13.64 1.90 -2.48
CA ASN A 109 -14.32 3.10 -2.01
C ASN A 109 -13.95 3.44 -0.55
N LEU A 110 -13.93 2.43 0.32
CA LEU A 110 -13.50 2.60 1.71
C LEU A 110 -12.04 3.07 1.80
N ALA A 111 -11.15 2.55 0.95
CA ALA A 111 -9.78 3.02 0.90
C ALA A 111 -9.68 4.49 0.52
N LEU A 112 -10.45 4.94 -0.48
CA LEU A 112 -10.51 6.36 -0.88
C LEU A 112 -11.01 7.25 0.25
N GLU A 113 -12.06 6.84 0.96
CA GLU A 113 -12.58 7.55 2.12
C GLU A 113 -11.54 7.65 3.25
N LEU A 114 -10.91 6.52 3.59
CA LEU A 114 -9.87 6.47 4.62
C LEU A 114 -8.63 7.29 4.26
N CYS A 115 -8.27 7.38 2.98
CA CYS A 115 -7.16 8.21 2.48
C CYS A 115 -7.52 9.70 2.53
N SER A 116 -8.76 10.05 2.17
CA SER A 116 -9.25 11.43 2.25
C SER A 116 -9.23 11.95 3.69
N LEU A 117 -9.66 11.13 4.65
CA LEU A 117 -9.66 11.46 6.07
C LEU A 117 -8.24 11.57 6.67
N SER A 118 -7.24 10.87 6.11
CA SER A 118 -5.86 10.90 6.59
C SER A 118 -4.97 11.96 5.93
N GLY A 119 -5.53 12.80 5.04
CA GLY A 119 -4.75 13.79 4.31
C GLY A 119 -3.73 13.16 3.36
N THR A 120 -4.08 12.04 2.75
CA THR A 120 -3.26 11.40 1.72
C THR A 120 -3.30 12.22 0.44
N ASP A 121 -2.14 12.55 -0.13
CA ASP A 121 -2.03 13.34 -1.36
C ASP A 121 -1.99 12.45 -2.61
N ALA A 122 -1.41 11.25 -2.48
CA ALA A 122 -1.29 10.28 -3.57
C ALA A 122 -1.67 8.87 -3.11
N ILE A 123 -2.33 8.10 -3.98
CA ILE A 123 -2.79 6.74 -3.70
C ILE A 123 -2.24 5.79 -4.75
N LEU A 124 -1.66 4.67 -4.30
CA LEU A 124 -1.22 3.58 -5.16
C LEU A 124 -1.99 2.31 -4.81
N PHE A 125 -2.77 1.76 -5.74
CA PHE A 125 -3.43 0.47 -5.54
C PHE A 125 -2.51 -0.69 -5.95
N CYS A 126 -2.45 -1.71 -5.10
CA CYS A 126 -1.78 -2.98 -5.30
C CYS A 126 -2.71 -4.13 -4.90
N ASP A 127 -2.68 -5.22 -5.67
CA ASP A 127 -3.36 -6.46 -5.30
C ASP A 127 -2.49 -7.27 -4.31
N ASP A 128 -3.09 -8.28 -3.65
CA ASP A 128 -2.39 -9.11 -2.65
C ASP A 128 -1.40 -10.13 -3.24
N ASP A 129 -1.40 -10.27 -4.56
CA ASP A 129 -0.46 -11.04 -5.36
C ASP A 129 0.48 -10.15 -6.21
N ASP A 130 0.44 -8.82 -6.04
CA ASP A 130 1.33 -7.89 -6.73
C ASP A 130 2.75 -7.90 -6.12
N TRP A 131 3.74 -7.98 -7.00
CA TRP A 131 5.17 -7.89 -6.68
C TRP A 131 5.77 -6.79 -7.55
N ARG A 132 5.86 -5.59 -6.97
CA ARG A 132 6.42 -4.41 -7.63
C ARG A 132 7.87 -4.20 -7.19
N SER A 133 8.67 -3.63 -8.09
CA SER A 133 10.01 -3.12 -7.74
C SER A 133 9.90 -2.11 -6.59
N ALA A 134 10.94 -2.00 -5.78
CA ALA A 134 11.03 -1.02 -4.69
C ALA A 134 10.93 0.43 -5.20
N ASP A 135 11.29 0.69 -6.46
CA ASP A 135 11.30 2.04 -7.03
C ASP A 135 10.00 2.37 -7.80
N ALA A 136 9.00 1.47 -7.81
CA ALA A 136 7.80 1.61 -8.62
C ALA A 136 6.94 2.82 -8.24
N ALA A 137 6.77 3.08 -6.94
CA ALA A 137 6.04 4.24 -6.44
C ALA A 137 6.70 5.55 -6.88
N GLN A 138 8.02 5.70 -6.67
CA GLN A 138 8.72 6.93 -7.06
C GLN A 138 8.68 7.14 -8.58
N ALA A 139 8.86 6.09 -9.38
CA ALA A 139 8.77 6.21 -10.83
C ALA A 139 7.39 6.72 -11.31
N GLN A 140 6.30 6.31 -10.65
CA GLN A 140 4.96 6.82 -10.91
C GLN A 140 4.80 8.28 -10.47
N LEU A 141 5.28 8.62 -9.27
CA LEU A 141 5.25 10.00 -8.77
C LEU A 141 6.03 10.95 -9.69
N ASP A 142 7.20 10.54 -10.16
CA ASP A 142 8.00 11.33 -11.09
C ASP A 142 7.28 11.52 -12.43
N ALA A 143 6.56 10.49 -12.91
CA ALA A 143 5.77 10.59 -14.13
C ALA A 143 4.62 11.61 -13.99
N LEU A 144 3.89 11.57 -12.86
CA LEU A 144 2.85 12.55 -12.56
C LEU A 144 3.44 13.97 -12.47
N ALA A 145 4.55 14.14 -11.74
CA ALA A 145 5.22 15.43 -11.59
C ALA A 145 5.67 16.02 -12.94
N ARG A 146 6.23 15.20 -13.82
CA ARG A 146 6.69 15.66 -15.15
C ARG A 146 5.54 15.99 -16.10
N THR A 147 4.41 15.30 -16.00
CA THR A 147 3.31 15.44 -16.97
C THR A 147 2.21 16.39 -16.50
N GLY A 148 2.13 16.66 -15.20
CA GLY A 148 0.99 17.36 -14.59
C GLY A 148 -0.30 16.54 -14.62
N ALA A 149 -0.22 15.23 -14.87
CA ALA A 149 -1.39 14.34 -14.87
C ALA A 149 -1.86 14.02 -13.44
N ASP A 150 -3.16 13.74 -13.29
CA ASP A 150 -3.75 13.34 -12.01
C ASP A 150 -3.62 11.84 -11.73
N ALA A 151 -3.42 11.03 -12.77
CA ALA A 151 -3.33 9.59 -12.68
C ALA A 151 -2.32 9.04 -13.69
N CYS A 152 -1.65 7.95 -13.30
CA CYS A 152 -0.75 7.22 -14.18
C CYS A 152 -0.89 5.72 -13.95
N SER A 153 -0.39 4.95 -14.91
CA SER A 153 -0.25 3.50 -14.81
C SER A 153 1.14 3.12 -15.31
N VAL A 154 1.77 2.14 -14.66
CA VAL A 154 3.01 1.55 -15.19
C VAL A 154 2.64 0.42 -16.12
N GLN A 155 3.11 0.53 -17.37
CA GLN A 155 3.07 -0.57 -18.31
C GLN A 155 4.41 -1.29 -18.25
N TYR A 156 4.40 -2.54 -17.80
CA TYR A 156 5.57 -3.40 -17.91
C TYR A 156 5.58 -4.01 -19.31
N GLY A 157 6.55 -3.61 -20.14
CA GLY A 157 6.88 -4.33 -21.37
C GLY A 157 7.78 -5.52 -21.05
N LEU A 158 7.54 -6.66 -21.71
CA LEU A 158 8.59 -7.66 -21.88
C LEU A 158 9.65 -7.00 -22.77
N ALA A 159 10.77 -6.60 -22.17
CA ALA A 159 11.98 -6.29 -22.92
C ALA A 159 12.54 -7.58 -23.54
#